data_AF-A0A938VNN9-F1
#
_entry.id   AF-A0A938VNN9-F1
#
_cell.length_a   1.000
_cell.length_b   1.000
_cell.length_c   1.000
_cell.angle_alpha   90.00
_cell.angle_beta   90.00
_cell.angle_gamma   90.00
#
_symmetry.space_group_name_H-M   'P 1'
#
loop_
_entity.id
_entity.type
_entity.pdbx_description
1 polymer ?
#
loop_
_entity_poly.entity_id
_entity_poly.type
_entity_poly.pdbx_seq_one_letter_code
_entity_poly.pdbx_strand_id
1 'polypeptide(L)' 'MAASAAVGLIGLAVMGRNLALNVERRGFPIALYNRTYARTQ' A
#
# COMPACT_ATOMS: atom_id res chain seq x y z
N MET A 1 -10.74 14.49 -5.71
CA MET A 1 -11.49 13.49 -4.92
C MET A 1 -10.54 12.34 -4.65
N ALA A 2 -10.23 12.04 -3.39
CA ALA A 2 -9.40 10.86 -3.09
C ALA A 2 -10.21 9.61 -3.45
N ALA A 3 -9.65 8.71 -4.24
CA ALA A 3 -10.30 7.43 -4.54
C ALA A 3 -10.37 6.60 -3.24
N SER A 4 -11.54 6.07 -2.91
CA SER A 4 -11.70 5.18 -1.76
C SER A 4 -10.91 3.90 -1.99
N ALA A 5 -9.96 3.62 -1.09
CA ALA A 5 -9.28 2.33 -1.04
C ALA A 5 -10.15 1.31 -0.29
N ALA A 6 -10.12 0.06 -0.74
CA ALA A 6 -10.76 -1.06 -0.05
C ALA A 6 -9.92 -1.55 1.14
N VAL A 7 -8.60 -1.34 1.09
CA VAL A 7 -7.64 -1.80 2.12
C VAL A 7 -6.60 -0.71 2.38
N GLY A 8 -6.16 -0.58 3.64
CA GLY A 8 -5.03 0.25 4.04
C GLY A 8 -3.87 -0.60 4.55
N LEU A 9 -2.63 -0.25 4.17
CA LEU A 9 -1.41 -0.91 4.63
C LEU A 9 -0.43 0.12 5.21
N ILE A 10 -0.06 -0.09 6.47
CA ILE A 10 0.89 0.74 7.21
C ILE A 10 2.21 -0.03 7.34
N GLY A 11 3.29 0.53 6.78
CA GLY A 11 4.64 -0.03 6.84
C GLY A 11 5.05 -0.71 5.55
N LEU A 12 6.06 -0.15 4.88
CA LEU A 12 6.56 -0.62 3.58
C LEU A 12 7.99 -1.15 3.66
N ALA A 13 8.28 -1.96 4.69
CA ALA A 13 9.49 -2.76 4.73
C ALA A 13 9.43 -3.91 3.70
N VAL A 14 10.33 -4.89 3.80
CA VAL A 14 10.46 -5.98 2.81
C VAL A 14 9.14 -6.71 2.52
N MET A 15 8.39 -7.07 3.57
CA MET A 15 7.11 -7.77 3.40
C MET A 15 5.99 -6.82 2.93
N GLY A 16 5.94 -5.60 3.46
CA GLY A 16 4.85 -4.65 3.21
C GLY A 16 4.68 -4.30 1.74
N ARG A 17 5.79 -4.07 1.03
CA ARG A 17 5.78 -3.81 -0.42
C ARG A 17 5.26 -5.01 -1.21
N ASN A 18 5.70 -6.22 -0.86
CA ASN A 18 5.26 -7.44 -1.55
C ASN A 18 3.77 -7.72 -1.32
N LEU A 19 3.27 -7.45 -0.12
CA LEU A 19 1.85 -7.57 0.21
C LEU A 19 1.01 -6.54 -0.56
N ALA A 20 1.44 -5.28 -0.60
CA ALA A 20 0.76 -4.24 -1.37
C ALA A 20 0.63 -4.61 -2.86
N LEU A 21 1.72 -5.10 -3.46
CA LEU A 21 1.71 -5.59 -4.84
C LEU A 21 0.85 -6.85 -5.04
N ASN A 22 0.66 -7.67 -4.01
CA ASN A 22 -0.23 -8.82 -4.10
C ASN A 22 -1.71 -8.39 -4.12
N VAL A 23 -2.05 -7.43 -3.26
CA VAL A 23 -3.42 -6.88 -3.15
C VAL A 23 -3.80 -6.12 -4.41
N GLU A 24 -2.91 -5.28 -4.92
CA GLU A 24 -3.12 -4.53 -6.16
C GLU A 24 -3.29 -5.46 -7.38
N ARG A 25 -2.45 -6.49 -7.52
CA ARG A 25 -2.58 -7.51 -8.59
C ARG A 25 -3.89 -8.28 -8.57
N ARG A 26 -4.58 -8.33 -7.43
CA ARG A 26 -5.91 -8.95 -7.31
C ARG A 26 -7.06 -7.97 -7.60
N GLY A 27 -6.75 -6.74 -8.00
CA GLY A 27 -7.72 -5.72 -8.39
C GLY A 27 -8.33 -4.93 -7.23
N PHE A 28 -7.73 -4.99 -6.04
CA PHE A 28 -8.23 -4.24 -4.89
C PHE A 28 -7.50 -2.90 -4.76
N PRO A 29 -8.23 -1.76 -4.74
CA PRO A 29 -7.61 -0.46 -4.48
C PRO A 29 -7.06 -0.43 -3.06
N ILE A 30 -5.78 -0.11 -2.92
CA ILE A 30 -5.05 -0.13 -1.64
C ILE A 30 -4.40 1.23 -1.35
N ALA A 31 -4.55 1.72 -0.12
CA ALA A 31 -3.86 2.90 0.39
C ALA A 31 -2.61 2.48 1.17
N LEU A 32 -1.48 3.13 0.90
CA LEU A 32 -0.21 2.83 1.56
C LEU A 32 0.22 4.01 2.43
N TYR A 33 0.71 3.70 3.63
CA TYR A 33 1.35 4.68 4.50
C TYR A 33 2.63 4.11 5.09
N ASN A 34 3.69 4.92 5.10
CA ASN A 34 4.91 4.59 5.83
C ASN A 34 5.43 5.84 6.52
N ARG A 35 5.90 5.70 7.77
CA ARG A 35 6.44 6.81 8.58
C ARG A 35 7.52 7.60 7.84
N THR A 36 8.41 6.90 7.14
CA THR A 36 9.45 7.52 6.33
C THR A 36 8.96 7.59 4.88
N TYR A 37 8.69 8.79 4.39
CA TYR A 37 8.11 9.02 3.05
C TYR A 37 8.95 8.42 1.92
N ALA A 38 10.28 8.39 2.06
CA ALA A 38 11.19 7.79 1.09
C ALA A 38 10.95 6.28 0.85
N ARG A 39 10.20 5.59 1.73
CA ARG A 39 9.82 4.17 1.53
C ARG A 39 8.41 3.99 0.96
N THR A 40 7.70 5.10 0.69
CA THR A 40 6.38 5.12 0.07
C THR A 40 6.45 5.31 -1.46
N GLN A 41 7.62 5.68 -1.97
CA GLN A 41 7.95 5.74 -3.40
C GLN A 41 8.25 4.35 -3.96
#